data_AF-A0A154WEZ5-F1
#
_entry.id   AF-A0A154WEZ5-F1
#
_cell.length_a   1.000
_cell.length_b   1.000
_cell.length_c   1.000
_cell.angle_alpha   90.00
_cell.angle_beta   90.00
_cell.angle_gamma   90.00
#
_symmetry.space_group_name_H-M   'P 1'
#
loop_
_entity.id
_entity.type
_entity.pdbx_description
1 polymer ?
#
loop_
_entity_poly.entity_id
_entity_poly.type
_entity_poly.pdbx_seq_one_letter_code
_entity_poly.pdbx_strand_id
1 'polypeptide(L)'
;MTQPFDIFVEWDAEARVWYVTDSGVPGLATEADTLEALVEKVRMMVPELLELNDHPAALRHGTDVPIHVHAERLERIRAAG
;
A
#
# COMPACT_ATOMS: atom_id res chain seq x y z
N MET A 1 -16.60 13.51 -3.96
CA MET A 1 -15.24 13.09 -3.58
C MET A 1 -15.17 11.58 -3.80
N THR A 2 -14.16 11.09 -4.51
CA THR A 2 -13.92 9.65 -4.67
C THR A 2 -13.51 9.06 -3.31
N GLN A 3 -14.04 7.89 -2.95
CA GLN A 3 -13.62 7.17 -1.76
C GLN A 3 -12.13 6.78 -1.91
N PRO A 4 -11.30 6.86 -0.85
CA PRO A 4 -9.92 6.41 -0.92
C PRO A 4 -9.83 4.90 -1.17
N PHE A 5 -8.77 4.49 -1.87
CA PHE A 5 -8.37 3.08 -1.89
C PHE A 5 -7.66 2.75 -0.57
N ASP A 6 -8.21 1.81 0.18
CA ASP A 6 -7.55 1.28 1.37
C ASP A 6 -6.43 0.31 0.94
N ILE A 7 -5.24 0.52 1.50
CA ILE A 7 -4.04 -0.29 1.29
C ILE A 7 -3.61 -0.81 2.66
N PHE A 8 -3.68 -2.11 2.87
CA PHE A 8 -3.28 -2.77 4.11
C PHE A 8 -1.86 -3.30 3.94
N VAL A 9 -1.00 -2.96 4.91
CA VAL A 9 0.40 -3.33 4.89
C VAL A 9 0.83 -3.88 6.24
N GLU A 10 1.65 -4.91 6.21
CA GLU A 10 2.19 -5.56 7.40
C GLU A 10 3.71 -5.61 7.35
N TRP A 11 4.32 -5.64 8.53
CA TRP A 11 5.75 -5.89 8.67
C TRP A 11 6.03 -7.40 8.79
N ASP A 12 6.81 -7.93 7.86
CA ASP A 12 7.41 -9.26 7.96
C ASP A 12 8.77 -9.14 8.69
N ALA A 13 8.85 -9.72 9.90
CA ALA A 13 10.06 -9.67 10.71
C ALA A 13 11.16 -10.63 10.23
N GLU A 14 10.82 -11.70 9.52
CA GLU A 14 11.79 -12.67 8.99
C GLU A 14 12.47 -12.09 7.74
N ALA A 15 11.67 -11.57 6.80
CA ALA A 15 12.16 -10.93 5.58
C ALA A 15 12.66 -9.50 5.80
N ARG A 16 12.26 -8.86 6.91
CA ARG A 16 12.57 -7.46 7.26
C ARG A 16 12.06 -6.46 6.23
N VAL A 17 10.83 -6.67 5.77
CA VAL A 17 10.16 -5.82 4.79
C VAL A 17 8.74 -5.50 5.26
N TRP A 18 8.25 -4.33 4.87
CA TRP A 18 6.83 -4.04 4.78
C TRP A 18 6.30 -4.58 3.47
N TYR A 19 5.13 -5.23 3.48
CA TYR A 19 4.50 -5.76 2.28
C TYR A 19 3.00 -5.46 2.27
N VAL A 20 2.43 -5.35 1.07
CA VAL A 20 0.97 -5.20 0.90
C VAL A 20 0.29 -6.55 1.16
N THR A 21 -0.63 -6.58 2.12
CA THR A 21 -1.42 -7.78 2.47
C THR A 21 -2.76 -7.81 1.75
N ASP A 22 -3.42 -6.66 1.67
CA ASP A 22 -4.68 -6.49 0.95
C ASP A 22 -4.76 -5.06 0.40
N SER A 23 -5.50 -4.88 -0.69
CA SER A 23 -5.77 -3.54 -1.20
C SER A 23 -7.00 -3.49 -2.08
N GLY A 24 -7.65 -2.32 -2.12
CA GLY A 24 -8.68 -2.01 -3.09
C GLY A 24 -8.17 -1.83 -4.53
N VAL A 25 -6.87 -1.98 -4.79
CA VAL A 25 -6.24 -1.77 -6.10
C VAL A 25 -5.91 -3.12 -6.75
N PRO A 26 -6.60 -3.50 -7.84
CA PRO A 26 -6.37 -4.80 -8.48
C PRO A 26 -4.91 -4.98 -8.93
N GLY A 27 -4.31 -6.09 -8.54
CA GLY A 27 -2.94 -6.46 -8.93
C GLY A 27 -1.82 -5.72 -8.17
N LEU A 28 -2.15 -4.92 -7.14
CA LEU A 28 -1.13 -4.29 -6.31
C LEU A 28 -0.48 -5.33 -5.39
N ALA A 29 0.76 -5.68 -5.69
CA ALA A 29 1.61 -6.52 -4.87
C ALA A 29 3.03 -5.94 -4.86
N THR A 30 3.50 -5.47 -3.72
CA THR A 30 4.84 -4.87 -3.58
C THR A 30 5.28 -4.86 -2.11
N GLU A 31 6.59 -4.75 -1.90
CA GLU A 31 7.24 -4.73 -0.59
C GLU A 31 8.42 -3.74 -0.56
N ALA A 32 8.85 -3.32 0.62
CA ALA A 32 10.04 -2.49 0.81
C ALA A 32 10.58 -2.56 2.24
N ASP A 33 11.87 -2.26 2.43
CA ASP A 33 12.54 -2.29 3.73
C ASP A 33 11.99 -1.27 4.75
N THR A 34 11.32 -0.22 4.29
CA THR A 34 10.68 0.80 5.13
C THR A 34 9.26 1.10 4.67
N LEU A 35 8.42 1.56 5.60
CA LEU A 35 7.04 1.93 5.29
C LEU A 35 7.00 3.07 4.28
N GLU A 36 7.90 4.05 4.41
CA GLU A 36 8.00 5.19 3.49
C GLU A 36 8.37 4.73 2.08
N ALA A 37 9.35 3.82 1.95
CA ALA A 37 9.73 3.26 0.66
C ALA A 37 8.58 2.44 0.04
N LEU A 38 7.81 1.73 0.86
CA LEU A 38 6.61 1.02 0.41
C LEU A 38 5.56 1.99 -0.12
N VAL A 39 5.31 3.08 0.61
CA VAL A 39 4.34 4.12 0.19
C VAL A 39 4.77 4.78 -1.11
N GLU A 40 6.05 5.04 -1.34
CA GLU A 40 6.54 5.55 -2.62
C GLU A 40 6.31 4.56 -3.77
N LYS A 41 6.56 3.26 -3.54
CA LYS A 41 6.23 2.22 -4.54
C LYS A 41 4.74 2.17 -4.85
N VAL A 42 3.88 2.22 -3.83
CA VAL A 42 2.42 2.26 -4.00
C VAL A 42 2.01 3.50 -4.80
N ARG A 43 2.55 4.68 -4.52
CA ARG A 43 2.27 5.92 -5.27
C ARG A 43 2.56 5.80 -6.76
N MET A 44 3.62 5.09 -7.12
CA MET A 44 3.98 4.86 -8.53
C MET A 44 3.11 3.78 -9.18
N MET A 45 2.86 2.67 -8.48
CA MET A 45 2.15 1.52 -9.05
C MET A 45 0.64 1.72 -9.16
N VAL A 46 0.01 2.45 -8.23
CA VAL A 46 -1.46 2.58 -8.20
C VAL A 46 -2.03 3.19 -9.48
N PRO A 47 -1.52 4.32 -10.02
CA PRO A 47 -2.01 4.86 -11.29
C PRO A 47 -1.90 3.86 -12.45
N GLU A 48 -0.74 3.20 -12.59
CA GLU A 48 -0.47 2.24 -13.65
C GLU A 48 -1.42 1.03 -13.57
N LEU A 49 -1.62 0.49 -12.37
CA LEU A 49 -2.51 -0.66 -12.16
C LEU A 49 -3.97 -0.30 -12.40
N LEU A 50 -4.42 0.89 -12.00
CA LEU A 50 -5.78 1.33 -12.29
C LEU A 50 -6.02 1.50 -13.79
N GLU A 51 -5.03 2.00 -14.53
CA GLU A 51 -5.08 2.10 -16.00
C GLU A 51 -5.11 0.71 -16.66
N LEU A 52 -4.21 -0.19 -16.26
CA LEU A 52 -4.12 -1.56 -16.79
C LEU A 52 -5.39 -2.40 -16.55
N ASN A 53 -6.17 -2.07 -15.53
CA ASN A 53 -7.42 -2.76 -15.19
C ASN A 53 -8.67 -2.02 -15.69
N ASP A 54 -8.54 -1.04 -16.59
CA ASP A 54 -9.64 -0.21 -17.10
C ASP A 54 -10.52 0.39 -15.97
N HIS A 55 -9.90 0.71 -14.83
CA HIS A 55 -10.65 1.14 -13.66
C HIS A 55 -11.23 2.55 -13.89
N PRO A 56 -12.50 2.83 -13.53
CA PRO A 56 -13.13 4.14 -13.77
C PRO A 56 -12.41 5.33 -13.12
N ALA A 57 -11.60 5.08 -12.09
CA ALA A 57 -10.75 6.08 -11.45
C ALA A 57 -9.62 6.56 -12.37
N ALA A 58 -9.07 5.69 -13.23
CA ALA A 58 -8.02 6.05 -14.19
C ALA A 58 -8.53 6.94 -15.33
N LEU A 59 -9.82 6.84 -15.67
CA LEU A 59 -10.46 7.61 -16.75
C LEU A 59 -10.60 9.12 -16.44
N ARG A 60 -10.28 9.53 -15.21
CA ARG A 60 -10.34 10.93 -14.76
C ARG A 60 -8.96 11.57 -14.83
N HIS A 61 -8.51 11.90 -16.04
CA HIS A 61 -7.21 12.54 -16.26
C HIS A 61 -7.00 13.76 -15.32
N GLY A 62 -5.82 13.82 -14.68
CA GLY A 62 -5.43 14.95 -13.83
C GLY A 62 -6.09 15.02 -12.45
N THR A 63 -6.74 13.94 -11.99
CA THR A 63 -7.34 13.88 -10.65
C THR A 63 -6.44 13.10 -9.70
N ASP A 64 -6.20 13.64 -8.51
CA ASP A 64 -5.53 12.92 -7.43
C ASP A 64 -6.35 11.68 -7.03
N VAL A 65 -5.68 10.52 -6.96
CA VAL A 65 -6.28 9.28 -6.45
C VAL A 65 -5.99 9.22 -4.94
N PRO A 66 -7.00 9.42 -4.07
CA PRO A 66 -6.78 9.32 -2.64
C PRO A 66 -6.49 7.86 -2.26
N ILE A 67 -5.43 7.65 -1.47
CA ILE A 67 -5.12 6.38 -0.85
C ILE A 67 -5.13 6.53 0.67
N HIS A 68 -5.49 5.47 1.36
CA HIS A 68 -5.42 5.38 2.81
C HIS A 68 -4.62 4.14 3.18
N VAL A 69 -3.49 4.34 3.87
CA VAL A 69 -2.56 3.26 4.21
C VAL A 69 -2.79 2.85 5.65
N HIS A 70 -3.14 1.59 5.87
CA HIS A 70 -3.28 0.96 7.17
C HIS A 70 -2.02 0.11 7.41
N ALA A 71 -1.21 0.50 8.37
CA ALA A 71 0.05 -0.19 8.67
C ALA A 71 -0.04 -0.90 10.02
N GLU A 72 0.19 -2.22 10.02
CA GLU A 72 0.27 -3.02 11.23
C GLU A 72 1.67 -3.61 11.43
N ARG A 73 2.19 -3.48 12.66
CA ARG A 73 3.45 -4.11 13.07
C ARG A 73 3.33 -4.61 14.50
N LEU A 74 3.51 -5.92 14.66
CA LEU A 74 3.55 -6.57 15.97
C LEU A 74 5.00 -6.79 16.42
N GLU A 75 5.33 -6.26 17.58
CA GLU A 75 6.65 -6.42 18.20
C GLU A 75 6.54 -7.19 19.51
N ARG A 76 7.50 -8.08 19.78
CA ARG A 76 7.59 -8.79 21.06
C ARG A 76 8.74 -8.22 21.88
N ILE A 77 8.42 -7.49 22.94
CA ILE A 77 9.40 -6.88 23.85
C ILE A 77 9.47 -7.71 25.14
N ARG A 78 10.69 -8.02 25.61
CA ARG A 78 10.89 -8.62 26.94
C ARG A 78 10.88 -7.53 28.01
N ALA A 79 10.12 -7.75 29.08
CA ALA A 79 10.18 -6.88 30.25
C ALA A 79 11.56 -7.00 30.94
N ALA A 80 12.10 -5.88 31.41
CA ALA A 80 13.27 -5.88 32.29
C ALA A 80 12.88 -6.49 33.64
N GLY A 81 13.69 -7.42 34.13
CA GLY A 81 13.58 -8.00 35.47
C GLY A 81 14.39 -7.23 36.51
#